data_AF-A0A7R9WPZ2-F1
#
_entry.id   AF-A0A7R9WPZ2-F1
#
_cell.length_a   1.000
_cell.length_b   1.000
_cell.length_c   1.000
_cell.angle_alpha   90.00
_cell.angle_beta   90.00
_cell.angle_gamma   90.00
#
_symmetry.space_group_name_H-M   'P 1'
#
loop_
_entity.id
_entity.type
_entity.pdbx_description
1 polymer ?
#
loop_
_entity_poly.entity_id
_entity_poly.type
_entity_poly.pdbx_seq_one_letter_code
_entity_poly.pdbx_strand_id
1 'polypeptide(L)'
;RMVTQLSQLNLATPAHDNSLRPFVYHEGPTWRRYMATSCFSLSPRGYGRTSYHLMETLQMGLIPIHVYSDIAWMPYADFLEREQLVLSVPFHDVRKLVAEELLPQNTSWSFDRIRDTERRIRTYRDSHFSFAGAMHHIAAFMLNPSKSDLQCQALPQSIRNAK
;
A
#
# COMPACT_ATOMS: atom_id res chain seq x y z
N ARG A 1 -32.63 18.21 -14.94
CA ARG A 1 -32.12 19.44 -14.28
C ARG A 1 -31.87 19.04 -12.82
N MET A 2 -30.67 18.92 -12.26
CA MET A 2 -29.37 19.52 -12.55
C MET A 2 -28.28 18.44 -12.61
N VAL A 3 -27.43 18.55 -13.63
CA VAL A 3 -26.10 17.96 -13.72
C VAL A 3 -25.16 19.10 -13.35
N THR A 4 -24.36 18.98 -12.28
CA THR A 4 -23.16 19.82 -12.15
C THR A 4 -22.10 19.21 -11.22
N GLN A 5 -20.95 18.91 -11.83
CA GLN A 5 -19.58 18.98 -11.31
C GLN A 5 -19.15 18.05 -10.16
N LEU A 6 -18.69 16.85 -10.55
CA LEU A 6 -17.54 16.17 -9.91
C LEU A 6 -16.28 16.18 -10.80
N SER A 7 -16.28 16.96 -11.87
CA SER A 7 -15.10 17.21 -12.69
C SER A 7 -14.29 18.36 -12.12
N GLN A 8 -13.34 18.07 -11.22
CA GLN A 8 -12.05 18.75 -11.03
C GLN A 8 -11.44 18.39 -9.66
N LEU A 9 -11.06 17.13 -9.49
CA LEU A 9 -9.89 16.81 -8.69
C LEU A 9 -8.74 16.65 -9.69
N ASN A 10 -8.18 17.79 -10.11
CA ASN A 10 -6.89 17.82 -10.79
C ASN A 10 -5.86 17.26 -9.80
N LEU A 11 -5.59 15.97 -9.88
CA LEU A 11 -4.37 15.35 -9.33
C LEU A 11 -3.20 15.87 -10.16
N ALA A 12 -2.83 17.13 -9.92
CA ALA A 12 -1.60 17.70 -10.43
C ALA A 12 -0.46 16.79 -9.98
N THR A 13 0.34 16.32 -10.93
CA THR A 13 1.58 15.60 -10.66
C THR A 13 2.42 16.44 -9.70
N PRO A 14 2.82 15.94 -8.51
CA PRO A 14 3.58 16.76 -7.58
C PRO A 14 4.92 17.10 -8.22
N ALA A 15 5.24 18.39 -8.30
CA ALA A 15 6.59 18.82 -8.59
C ALA A 15 7.47 18.42 -7.41
N HIS A 16 8.41 17.49 -7.63
CA HIS A 16 9.38 17.09 -6.62
C HIS A 16 10.40 18.22 -6.43
N ASP A 17 10.19 19.03 -5.40
CA ASP A 17 11.18 19.99 -4.90
C ASP A 17 12.32 19.22 -4.20
N ASN A 18 13.58 19.54 -4.52
CA ASN A 18 14.76 18.87 -3.96
C ASN A 18 15.14 19.35 -2.53
N SER A 19 14.32 20.19 -1.88
CA SER A 19 14.51 20.64 -0.49
C SER A 19 13.90 19.71 0.58
N LEU A 20 13.38 18.54 0.18
CA LEU A 20 12.52 17.69 1.01
C LEU A 20 13.22 17.04 2.20
N ARG A 21 12.61 17.17 3.39
CA ARG A 21 12.92 16.31 4.54
C ARG A 21 12.67 14.85 4.13
N PRO A 22 13.60 13.91 4.38
CA PRO A 22 13.46 12.52 3.95
C PRO A 22 12.30 11.78 4.65
N PHE A 23 11.80 12.33 5.77
CA PHE A 23 10.65 11.79 6.50
C PHE A 23 9.72 12.92 6.88
N VAL A 24 8.41 12.65 6.76
CA VAL A 24 7.35 13.55 7.20
C VAL A 24 6.34 12.74 8.02
N TYR A 25 6.15 13.16 9.27
CA TYR A 25 5.02 12.72 10.09
C TYR A 25 3.98 13.83 10.09
N HIS A 26 2.72 13.46 9.91
CA HIS A 26 1.62 14.40 9.98
C HIS A 26 0.38 13.74 10.60
N GLU A 27 -0.23 14.45 11.53
CA GLU A 27 -1.50 14.12 12.15
C GLU A 27 -2.44 15.30 11.96
N GLY A 28 -3.66 15.04 11.47
CA GLY A 28 -4.65 16.06 11.22
C GLY A 28 -5.40 15.91 9.90
N PRO A 29 -6.34 16.81 9.60
CA PRO A 29 -7.26 16.67 8.47
C PRO A 29 -6.59 16.77 7.09
N THR A 30 -5.34 17.25 7.02
CA THR A 30 -4.59 17.40 5.77
C THR A 30 -3.67 16.20 5.47
N TRP A 31 -3.79 15.10 6.21
CA TRP A 31 -3.01 13.87 6.02
C TRP A 31 -2.99 13.36 4.57
N ARG A 32 -4.14 13.44 3.87
CA ARG A 32 -4.26 13.01 2.47
C ARG A 32 -3.31 13.75 1.53
N ARG A 33 -3.11 15.05 1.79
CA ARG A 33 -2.18 15.87 1.00
C ARG A 33 -0.75 15.39 1.20
N TYR A 34 -0.35 15.15 2.44
CA TYR A 34 1.00 14.67 2.75
C TYR A 34 1.28 13.30 2.15
N MET A 35 0.32 12.37 2.22
CA MET A 35 0.43 11.09 1.53
C MET A 35 0.56 11.27 0.02
N ALA A 36 -0.29 12.09 -0.61
CA ALA A 36 -0.25 12.32 -2.06
C ALA A 36 1.03 13.03 -2.56
N THR A 37 1.74 13.74 -1.68
CA THR A 37 3.03 14.38 -2.02
C THR A 37 4.24 13.53 -1.61
N SER A 38 4.04 12.37 -0.98
CA SER A 38 5.10 11.47 -0.55
C SER A 38 5.30 10.36 -1.57
N CYS A 39 6.55 9.94 -1.80
CA CYS A 39 6.84 8.82 -2.72
C CYS A 39 6.38 7.47 -2.15
N PHE A 40 6.45 7.31 -0.84
CA PHE A 40 6.12 6.07 -0.14
C PHE A 40 5.35 6.39 1.14
N SER A 41 4.41 5.51 1.52
CA SER A 41 3.67 5.63 2.79
C SER A 41 3.97 4.44 3.70
N LEU A 42 4.52 4.72 4.89
CA LEU A 42 4.86 3.69 5.86
C LEU A 42 3.59 3.09 6.48
N SER A 43 3.37 1.80 6.29
CA SER A 43 2.17 1.06 6.70
C SER A 43 2.51 -0.05 7.71
N PRO A 44 2.88 0.32 8.96
CA PRO A 44 3.14 -0.67 10.00
C PRO A 44 1.84 -1.37 10.40
N ARG A 45 1.91 -2.68 10.61
CA ARG A 45 0.75 -3.48 11.04
C ARG A 45 0.35 -3.32 12.50
N GLY A 46 1.21 -2.72 13.33
CA GLY A 46 1.01 -2.67 14.78
C GLY A 46 0.87 -4.06 15.39
N TYR A 47 -0.13 -4.25 16.26
CA TYR A 47 -0.45 -5.55 16.88
C TYR A 47 -1.44 -6.40 16.07
N GLY A 48 -2.02 -5.85 14.99
CA GLY A 48 -2.94 -6.57 14.11
C GLY A 48 -2.21 -7.60 13.24
N ARG A 49 -2.93 -8.38 12.42
CA ARG A 49 -2.32 -9.21 11.36
C ARG A 49 -1.93 -8.35 10.16
N THR A 50 -2.81 -7.46 9.74
CA THR A 50 -2.53 -6.51 8.65
C THR A 50 -2.70 -5.07 9.13
N SER A 51 -2.40 -4.11 8.26
CA SER A 51 -2.58 -2.67 8.52
C SER A 51 -3.75 -2.14 7.70
N TYR A 52 -4.70 -1.42 8.30
CA TYR A 52 -5.69 -0.68 7.51
C TYR A 52 -5.01 0.36 6.60
N HIS A 53 -3.91 0.95 7.08
CA HIS A 53 -3.14 1.93 6.33
C HIS A 53 -2.54 1.37 5.03
N LEU A 54 -2.23 0.06 5.00
CA LEU A 54 -1.79 -0.62 3.78
C LEU A 54 -2.86 -0.51 2.69
N MET A 55 -4.10 -0.85 3.02
CA MET A 55 -5.21 -0.81 2.07
C MET A 55 -5.62 0.60 1.71
N GLU A 56 -5.61 1.54 2.67
CA GLU A 56 -5.87 2.96 2.39
C GLU A 56 -4.86 3.54 1.41
N THR A 57 -3.58 3.23 1.58
CA THR A 57 -2.50 3.66 0.68
C THR A 57 -2.70 3.11 -0.74
N LEU A 58 -2.98 1.80 -0.87
CA LEU A 58 -3.27 1.17 -2.16
C LEU A 58 -4.53 1.78 -2.81
N GLN A 59 -5.58 2.02 -2.03
CA GLN A 59 -6.82 2.64 -2.52
C GLN A 59 -6.61 4.09 -2.97
N MET A 60 -5.63 4.81 -2.40
CA MET A 60 -5.22 6.14 -2.85
C MET A 60 -4.32 6.10 -4.10
N GLY A 61 -3.89 4.92 -4.55
CA GLY A 61 -3.00 4.78 -5.70
C GLY A 61 -1.54 5.10 -5.39
N LEU A 62 -1.13 4.93 -4.14
CA LEU A 62 0.20 5.24 -3.61
C LEU A 62 0.94 3.96 -3.22
N ILE A 63 2.27 4.05 -3.07
CA ILE A 63 3.13 2.88 -2.79
C ILE A 63 3.30 2.71 -1.26
N PRO A 64 2.78 1.62 -0.67
CA PRO A 64 2.98 1.33 0.75
C PRO A 64 4.32 0.65 1.02
N ILE A 65 4.89 0.96 2.18
CA ILE A 65 5.93 0.15 2.84
C ILE A 65 5.26 -0.61 3.97
N HIS A 66 4.92 -1.88 3.74
CA HIS A 66 4.32 -2.73 4.75
C HIS A 66 5.37 -3.23 5.74
N VAL A 67 5.23 -2.84 7.01
CA VAL A 67 6.14 -3.27 8.07
C VAL A 67 5.48 -4.30 8.96
N TYR A 68 6.13 -5.46 9.13
CA TYR A 68 5.63 -6.57 9.95
C TYR A 68 6.67 -7.10 10.94
N SER A 69 6.23 -7.74 12.01
CA SER A 69 7.11 -8.28 13.06
C SER A 69 7.36 -9.78 12.94
N ASP A 70 6.43 -10.52 12.34
CA ASP A 70 6.47 -11.99 12.21
C ASP A 70 6.46 -12.41 10.74
N ILE A 71 5.27 -12.38 10.13
CA ILE A 71 5.05 -12.71 8.72
C ILE A 71 4.27 -11.59 8.04
N ALA A 72 4.53 -11.40 6.76
CA ALA A 72 3.84 -10.42 5.93
C ALA A 72 2.39 -10.87 5.65
N TRP A 73 1.45 -10.44 6.49
CA TRP A 73 0.04 -10.75 6.29
C TRP A 73 -0.64 -9.66 5.45
N MET A 74 -0.63 -9.86 4.14
CA MET A 74 -1.24 -8.94 3.19
C MET A 74 -2.41 -9.63 2.47
N PRO A 75 -3.53 -8.92 2.24
CA PRO A 75 -4.52 -9.41 1.29
C PRO A 75 -3.90 -9.47 -0.09
N TYR A 76 -4.23 -10.51 -0.87
CA TYR A 76 -3.70 -10.71 -2.22
C TYR A 76 -2.16 -10.78 -2.27
N ALA A 77 -1.52 -11.44 -1.29
CA ALA A 77 -0.06 -11.43 -1.14
C ALA A 77 0.69 -11.78 -2.43
N ASP A 78 0.37 -12.91 -3.07
CA ASP A 78 1.01 -13.35 -4.32
C ASP A 78 0.78 -12.36 -5.48
N PHE A 79 -0.40 -11.74 -5.54
CA PHE A 79 -0.70 -10.71 -6.52
C PHE A 79 0.16 -9.45 -6.27
N LEU A 80 0.21 -8.98 -5.03
CA LEU A 80 1.00 -7.79 -4.66
C LEU A 80 2.50 -8.01 -4.88
N GLU A 81 3.01 -9.22 -4.62
CA GLU A 81 4.40 -9.62 -4.85
C GLU A 81 4.70 -9.71 -6.36
N ARG A 82 3.89 -10.45 -7.11
CA ARG A 82 4.03 -10.60 -8.58
C ARG A 82 4.02 -9.24 -9.28
N GLU A 83 3.10 -8.36 -8.88
CA GLU A 83 2.96 -7.02 -9.45
C GLU A 83 3.95 -6.01 -8.83
N GLN A 84 4.70 -6.37 -7.79
CA GLN A 84 5.65 -5.51 -7.09
C GLN A 84 5.05 -4.15 -6.66
N LEU A 85 3.86 -4.19 -6.05
CA LEU A 85 3.09 -2.98 -5.68
C LEU A 85 3.35 -2.50 -4.25
N VAL A 86 4.01 -3.33 -3.42
CA VAL A 86 4.24 -3.08 -1.99
C VAL A 86 5.68 -3.42 -1.65
N LEU A 87 6.33 -2.59 -0.84
CA LEU A 87 7.59 -2.95 -0.19
C LEU A 87 7.26 -3.62 1.14
N SER A 88 7.41 -4.94 1.23
CA SER A 88 7.16 -5.69 2.47
C SER A 88 8.47 -5.92 3.21
N VAL A 89 8.58 -5.45 4.45
CA VAL A 89 9.84 -5.47 5.21
C VAL A 89 9.62 -5.86 6.68
N PRO A 90 10.45 -6.76 7.24
CA PRO A 90 10.48 -7.01 8.68
C PRO A 90 10.84 -5.73 9.45
N PHE A 91 10.25 -5.55 10.64
CA PHE A 91 10.47 -4.37 11.47
C PHE A 91 11.95 -4.08 11.75
N HIS A 92 12.76 -5.12 11.97
CA HIS A 92 14.19 -4.97 12.24
C HIS A 92 15.00 -4.49 11.01
N ASP A 93 14.47 -4.65 9.80
CA ASP A 93 15.12 -4.29 8.54
C ASP A 93 14.67 -2.93 7.98
N VAL A 94 13.67 -2.28 8.57
CA VAL A 94 13.14 -0.98 8.08
C VAL A 94 14.23 0.08 7.96
N ARG A 95 15.15 0.16 8.93
CA ARG A 95 16.25 1.15 8.88
C ARG A 95 17.19 0.87 7.71
N LYS A 96 17.47 -0.41 7.44
CA LYS A 96 18.32 -0.85 6.35
C LYS A 96 17.67 -0.50 5.00
N LEU A 97 16.41 -0.88 4.81
CA LEU A 97 15.62 -0.52 3.61
C LEU A 97 15.68 0.99 3.34
N VAL A 98 15.44 1.80 4.37
CA VAL A 98 15.47 3.26 4.24
C VAL A 98 16.86 3.75 3.80
N ALA A 99 17.91 3.32 4.51
CA ALA A 99 19.27 3.79 4.26
C ALA A 99 19.83 3.37 2.90
N GLU A 100 19.49 2.15 2.45
CA GLU A 100 20.08 1.53 1.27
C GLU A 100 19.22 1.68 0.01
N GLU A 101 17.89 1.78 0.13
CA GLU A 101 16.99 1.73 -1.04
C GLU A 101 16.11 2.96 -1.24
N LEU A 102 15.84 3.76 -0.20
CA LEU A 102 14.86 4.86 -0.30
C LEU A 102 15.48 6.25 -0.23
N LEU A 103 16.65 6.40 0.40
CA LEU A 103 17.32 7.69 0.46
C LEU A 103 17.85 8.10 -0.93
N PRO A 104 17.73 9.38 -1.33
CA PRO A 104 18.07 9.85 -2.68
C PRO A 104 19.48 9.47 -3.17
N GLN A 105 20.45 9.41 -2.27
CA GLN A 105 21.83 9.07 -2.55
C GLN A 105 22.06 7.60 -2.93
N ASN A 106 21.16 6.69 -2.55
CA ASN A 106 21.32 5.24 -2.70
C ASN A 106 20.12 4.57 -3.41
N THR A 107 19.11 5.35 -3.77
CA THR A 107 17.81 4.78 -4.14
C THR A 107 17.86 4.00 -5.46
N SER A 108 17.34 2.77 -5.42
CA SER A 108 17.03 1.98 -6.62
C SER A 108 15.69 2.39 -7.26
N TRP A 109 14.97 3.33 -6.63
CA TRP A 109 13.67 3.84 -7.05
C TRP A 109 13.80 5.17 -7.78
N SER A 110 13.85 5.12 -9.10
CA SER A 110 13.70 6.31 -9.94
C SER A 110 12.27 6.87 -9.84
N PHE A 111 12.11 8.18 -10.06
CA PHE A 111 10.78 8.79 -10.13
C PHE A 111 9.90 8.18 -11.24
N ASP A 112 10.49 7.69 -12.33
CA ASP A 112 9.76 6.99 -13.38
C ASP A 112 9.18 5.66 -12.88
N ARG A 113 9.99 4.88 -12.14
CA ARG A 113 9.54 3.63 -11.51
C ARG A 113 8.44 3.89 -10.50
N ILE A 114 8.58 4.94 -9.66
CA ILE A 114 7.56 5.32 -8.68
C ILE A 114 6.24 5.65 -9.40
N ARG A 115 6.28 6.53 -10.41
CA ARG A 115 5.09 6.93 -11.17
C ARG A 115 4.44 5.76 -11.91
N ASP A 116 5.23 4.85 -12.47
CA ASP A 116 4.73 3.63 -13.10
C ASP A 116 4.04 2.72 -12.09
N THR A 117 4.67 2.44 -10.95
CA THR A 117 4.08 1.61 -9.90
C THR A 117 2.77 2.21 -9.39
N GLU A 118 2.73 3.51 -9.08
CA GLU A 118 1.49 4.18 -8.69
C GLU A 118 0.40 4.09 -9.77
N ARG A 119 0.76 4.23 -11.04
CA ARG A 119 -0.18 4.05 -12.16
C ARG A 119 -0.76 2.64 -12.17
N ARG A 120 0.07 1.61 -11.98
CA ARG A 120 -0.37 0.21 -11.91
C ARG A 120 -1.30 -0.02 -10.71
N ILE A 121 -0.96 0.52 -9.53
CA ILE A 121 -1.85 0.47 -8.34
C ILE A 121 -3.21 1.09 -8.66
N ARG A 122 -3.24 2.26 -9.32
CA ARG A 122 -4.48 2.92 -9.75
C ARG A 122 -5.30 2.06 -10.72
N THR A 123 -4.66 1.34 -11.65
CA THR A 123 -5.34 0.41 -12.56
C THR A 123 -6.03 -0.74 -11.82
N TYR A 124 -5.44 -1.24 -10.72
CA TYR A 124 -6.02 -2.33 -9.93
C TYR A 124 -6.99 -1.87 -8.84
N ARG A 125 -7.23 -0.57 -8.71
CA ARG A 125 -8.04 0.01 -7.64
C ARG A 125 -9.45 -0.59 -7.61
N ASP A 126 -10.14 -0.61 -8.74
CA ASP A 126 -11.54 -1.04 -8.77
C ASP A 126 -11.66 -2.56 -8.59
N SER A 127 -10.71 -3.33 -9.15
CA SER A 127 -10.72 -4.79 -9.07
C SER A 127 -10.29 -5.34 -7.71
N HIS A 128 -9.33 -4.72 -7.01
CA HIS A 128 -8.75 -5.28 -5.78
C HIS A 128 -8.93 -4.40 -4.54
N PHE A 129 -8.73 -3.09 -4.67
CA PHE A 129 -8.55 -2.18 -3.53
C PHE A 129 -9.79 -1.36 -3.17
N SER A 130 -10.86 -1.49 -3.96
CA SER A 130 -12.17 -0.92 -3.67
C SER A 130 -13.00 -1.90 -2.84
N PHE A 131 -14.04 -1.38 -2.18
CA PHE A 131 -15.00 -2.25 -1.50
C PHE A 131 -15.67 -3.24 -2.46
N ALA A 132 -16.02 -2.78 -3.67
CA ALA A 132 -16.63 -3.63 -4.69
C ALA A 132 -15.66 -4.74 -5.15
N GLY A 133 -14.39 -4.40 -5.36
CA GLY A 133 -13.33 -5.35 -5.69
C GLY A 133 -13.12 -6.39 -4.60
N ALA A 134 -13.01 -5.95 -3.34
CA ALA A 134 -12.91 -6.86 -2.20
C ALA A 134 -14.10 -7.82 -2.12
N MET A 135 -15.33 -7.32 -2.27
CA MET A 135 -16.53 -8.16 -2.28
C MET A 135 -16.56 -9.14 -3.45
N HIS A 136 -16.10 -8.70 -4.64
CA HIS A 136 -15.96 -9.58 -5.80
C HIS A 136 -15.00 -10.74 -5.49
N HIS A 137 -13.82 -10.45 -4.94
CA HIS A 137 -12.83 -11.46 -4.59
C HIS A 137 -13.31 -12.41 -3.49
N ILE A 138 -14.05 -11.91 -2.48
CA ILE A 138 -14.65 -12.75 -1.45
C ILE A 138 -15.68 -13.70 -2.08
N ALA A 139 -16.60 -13.18 -2.90
CA ALA A 139 -17.60 -14.01 -3.55
C ALA A 139 -16.98 -15.05 -4.48
N ALA A 140 -15.99 -14.65 -5.29
CA ALA A 140 -15.24 -15.54 -6.16
C ALA A 140 -14.53 -16.63 -5.35
N PHE A 141 -13.87 -16.27 -4.26
CA PHE A 141 -13.16 -17.22 -3.39
C PHE A 141 -14.11 -18.26 -2.78
N MET A 142 -15.28 -17.84 -2.30
CA MET A 142 -16.27 -18.73 -1.69
C MET A 142 -16.90 -19.71 -2.68
N LEU A 143 -17.04 -19.32 -3.95
CA LEU A 143 -17.62 -20.17 -5.00
C LEU A 143 -16.58 -21.06 -5.68
N ASN A 144 -15.40 -20.50 -5.97
CA ASN A 144 -14.28 -21.20 -6.58
C ASN A 144 -12.97 -20.44 -6.26
N PRO A 145 -12.16 -20.90 -5.30
CA PRO A 145 -10.91 -20.25 -4.89
C PRO A 145 -9.96 -19.91 -6.04
N SER A 146 -9.93 -20.70 -7.13
CA SER A 146 -9.07 -20.44 -8.29
C SER A 146 -9.43 -19.17 -9.08
N LYS A 147 -10.60 -18.57 -8.82
CA LYS A 147 -11.07 -17.33 -9.47
C LYS A 147 -10.82 -16.08 -8.62
N SER A 148 -10.07 -16.19 -7.53
CA SER A 148 -9.77 -15.08 -6.63
C SER A 148 -8.29 -15.05 -6.29
N ASP A 149 -7.71 -13.85 -6.20
CA ASP A 149 -6.36 -13.66 -5.63
C ASP A 149 -6.34 -13.75 -4.09
N LEU A 150 -7.48 -14.00 -3.43
CA LEU A 150 -7.50 -14.31 -2.00
C LEU A 150 -6.96 -15.72 -1.74
N GLN A 151 -6.24 -15.87 -0.63
CA GLN A 151 -5.64 -17.12 -0.22
C GLN A 151 -5.88 -17.39 1.25
N CYS A 152 -6.13 -18.65 1.58
CA CYS A 152 -6.08 -19.11 2.96
C CYS A 152 -4.63 -19.31 3.38
N GLN A 153 -4.25 -18.72 4.50
CA GLN A 153 -2.97 -18.94 5.15
C GLN A 153 -3.22 -19.50 6.54
N ALA A 154 -2.41 -20.46 6.96
CA ALA A 154 -2.47 -20.98 8.32
C ALA A 154 -2.19 -19.84 9.31
N LEU A 155 -2.99 -19.75 10.37
CA LEU A 155 -2.75 -18.75 11.40
C LEU A 155 -1.41 -19.07 12.11
N PRO A 156 -0.46 -18.13 12.17
CA PRO A 156 0.78 -18.33 12.90
C PRO A 156 0.46 -18.58 14.36
N GLN A 157 1.34 -19.34 15.02
CA GLN A 157 1.30 -19.41 16.47
C GLN A 157 1.30 -17.98 17.03
N SER A 158 0.29 -17.69 17.83
CA SER A 158 0.18 -16.43 18.57
C SER A 158 0.14 -16.79 20.04
N ILE A 159 0.52 -15.84 20.91
CA ILE A 159 0.50 -16.04 22.37
C ILE A 159 -0.90 -16.48 22.85
N ARG A 160 -1.96 -16.13 22.09
CA ARG A 160 -3.34 -16.59 22.34
C ARG A 160 -3.55 -18.10 22.21
N ASN A 161 -2.72 -18.78 21.42
CA ASN A 161 -2.78 -20.22 21.14
C ASN A 161 -1.70 -21.02 21.88
N ALA A 162 -0.94 -20.38 22.79
CA ALA A 162 -0.05 -21.08 23.70
C ALA A 162 -0.89 -21.65 24.87
N LYS A 163 -1.52 -22.80 24.64
CA LYS A 163 -2.04 -23.68 25.67
C LYS A 163 -1.55 -25.09 25.40
#